data_AF-A0A256BJV9-F1
#
_entry.id   AF-A0A256BJV9-F1
#
_cell.length_a   1.000
_cell.length_b   1.000
_cell.length_c   1.000
_cell.angle_alpha   90.00
_cell.angle_beta   90.00
_cell.angle_gamma   90.00
#
_symmetry.space_group_name_H-M   'P 1'
#
loop_
_entity.id
_entity.type
_entity.pdbx_description
1 polymer ?
#
loop_
_entity_poly.entity_id
_entity_poly.type
_entity_poly.pdbx_seq_one_letter_code
_entity_poly.pdbx_strand_id
1 'polypeptide(L)'
;MTSKQWRSLANIFLICVICLGITFTNTLAPKVSAASELSSTQIIERFEIIKNKMAKLRFCYNESCFYRNVTSKVIPPNDKNPHYTGEISAAVERPSSSPDLADYHFAYIDDRWQLVKGEEFTDVADYVFIGDRYEIYSVHNSHTLRGNLDKAKEDGGIKSGYLPLYYEVLDHGIEKT
;
A
#
# COMPACT_ATOMS: atom_id res chain seq x y z
N MET A 1 33.90 66.42 -2.41
CA MET A 1 33.20 65.13 -2.20
C MET A 1 33.36 64.29 -3.45
N THR A 2 34.11 63.20 -3.35
CA THR A 2 34.68 62.45 -4.47
C THR A 2 33.65 61.53 -5.14
N SER A 3 33.66 61.47 -6.48
CA SER A 3 32.78 60.70 -7.38
C SER A 3 32.56 59.22 -7.03
N LYS A 4 33.40 58.65 -6.15
CA LYS A 4 33.25 57.28 -5.61
C LYS A 4 32.06 57.12 -4.65
N GLN A 5 31.66 58.16 -3.90
CA GLN A 5 30.55 58.07 -2.94
C GLN A 5 29.17 57.98 -3.61
N TRP A 6 28.98 58.65 -4.76
CA TRP A 6 27.72 58.62 -5.51
C TRP A 6 27.44 57.25 -6.16
N ARG A 7 28.48 56.56 -6.64
CA ARG A 7 28.35 55.21 -7.20
C ARG A 7 27.95 54.18 -6.14
N SER A 8 28.41 54.36 -4.90
CA SER A 8 28.07 53.46 -3.79
C SER A 8 26.61 53.61 -3.35
N LEU A 9 26.09 54.84 -3.31
CA LEU A 9 24.70 55.11 -2.94
C LEU A 9 23.72 54.64 -4.03
N ALA A 10 24.08 54.81 -5.31
CA ALA A 10 23.27 54.32 -6.43
C ALA A 10 23.16 52.77 -6.44
N ASN A 11 24.24 52.06 -6.13
CA ASN A 11 24.23 50.59 -6.05
C ASN A 11 23.39 50.08 -4.87
N ILE A 12 23.40 50.76 -3.72
CA ILE A 12 22.58 50.39 -2.57
C ILE A 12 21.09 50.60 -2.88
N PHE A 13 20.73 51.69 -3.56
CA PHE A 13 19.35 51.95 -3.98
C PHE A 13 18.84 50.90 -4.98
N LEU A 14 19.67 50.47 -5.92
CA LEU A 14 19.29 49.46 -6.92
C LEU A 14 19.02 48.08 -6.30
N ILE A 15 19.81 47.69 -5.28
CA ILE A 15 19.63 46.40 -4.57
C ILE A 15 18.34 46.41 -3.73
N CYS A 16 18.01 47.52 -3.06
CA CYS A 16 16.76 47.62 -2.31
C CYS A 16 15.50 47.55 -3.20
N VAL A 17 15.53 48.12 -4.41
CA VAL A 17 14.40 48.03 -5.35
C VAL A 17 14.22 46.61 -5.88
N ILE A 18 15.31 45.86 -6.09
CA ILE A 18 15.24 44.44 -6.48
C ILE A 18 14.69 43.58 -5.33
N CYS A 19 15.12 43.80 -4.09
CA CYS A 19 14.58 43.08 -2.93
C CYS A 19 13.07 43.35 -2.71
N LEU A 20 12.61 44.59 -2.91
CA LEU A 20 11.19 44.94 -2.84
C LEU A 20 10.36 44.38 -4.01
N GLY A 21 10.96 44.22 -5.20
CA GLY A 21 10.33 43.57 -6.35
C GLY A 21 10.14 42.05 -6.18
N ILE A 22 11.05 41.38 -5.44
CA ILE A 22 10.95 39.93 -5.16
C ILE A 22 9.90 39.65 -4.07
N THR A 23 9.61 40.60 -3.17
CA THR A 23 8.55 40.43 -2.16
C THR A 23 7.12 40.51 -2.70
N PHE A 24 6.89 41.09 -3.90
CA PHE A 24 5.54 41.24 -4.47
C PHE A 24 5.17 40.17 -5.52
N THR A 25 6.12 39.34 -5.96
CA THR A 25 5.85 38.26 -6.93
C THR A 25 5.47 36.93 -6.27
N ASN A 26 5.60 36.80 -4.94
CA ASN A 26 5.16 35.61 -4.19
C ASN A 26 3.72 35.69 -3.66
N THR A 27 2.98 36.78 -3.88
CA THR A 27 1.56 36.91 -3.48
C THR A 27 0.57 36.26 -4.46
N LEU A 28 1.05 35.70 -5.56
CA LEU A 28 0.29 34.89 -6.50
C LEU A 28 0.81 33.45 -6.47
N ALA A 29 0.89 32.86 -5.27
CA ALA A 29 0.83 31.42 -5.18
C ALA A 29 -0.50 31.00 -5.82
N PRO A 30 -0.50 30.15 -6.87
CA PRO A 30 -1.73 29.51 -7.28
C PRO A 30 -2.27 28.83 -6.04
N LYS A 31 -3.57 29.01 -5.75
CA LYS A 31 -4.29 28.12 -4.86
C LYS A 31 -3.91 26.72 -5.29
N VAL A 32 -3.02 26.08 -4.52
CA VAL A 32 -2.84 24.64 -4.58
C VAL A 32 -4.24 24.16 -4.28
N SER A 33 -4.92 23.73 -5.33
CA SER A 33 -6.19 23.03 -5.21
C SER A 33 -5.89 21.96 -4.18
N ALA A 34 -6.45 22.10 -2.98
CA ALA A 34 -6.54 20.99 -2.07
C ALA A 34 -7.14 19.88 -2.93
N ALA A 35 -6.33 18.89 -3.30
CA ALA A 35 -6.85 17.67 -3.88
C ALA A 35 -7.94 17.26 -2.89
N SER A 36 -9.20 17.22 -3.34
CA SER A 36 -10.31 16.96 -2.44
C SER A 36 -10.01 15.64 -1.77
N GLU A 37 -9.69 15.66 -0.48
CA GLU A 37 -9.47 14.44 0.28
C GLU A 37 -10.69 13.56 0.08
N LEU A 38 -10.45 12.30 -0.31
CA LEU A 38 -11.54 11.39 -0.60
C LEU A 38 -12.44 11.26 0.63
N SER A 39 -13.75 11.22 0.38
CA SER A 39 -14.70 10.96 1.44
C SER A 39 -14.47 9.55 2.03
N SER A 40 -14.81 9.36 3.30
CA SER A 40 -14.72 8.06 3.96
C SER A 40 -15.42 6.95 3.18
N THR A 41 -16.58 7.26 2.58
CA THR A 41 -17.34 6.34 1.74
C THR A 41 -16.54 5.89 0.51
N GLN A 42 -15.85 6.82 -0.17
CA GLN A 42 -15.02 6.49 -1.34
C GLN A 42 -13.81 5.62 -0.95
N ILE A 43 -13.19 5.89 0.21
CA ILE A 43 -12.08 5.09 0.73
C ILE A 43 -12.54 3.65 1.00
N ILE A 44 -13.71 3.48 1.63
CA ILE A 44 -14.31 2.17 1.92
C ILE A 44 -14.70 1.45 0.63
N GLU A 45 -15.32 2.13 -0.31
CA GLU A 45 -15.73 1.55 -1.60
C GLU A 45 -14.52 1.02 -2.39
N ARG A 46 -13.41 1.77 -2.39
CA ARG A 46 -12.12 1.34 -2.95
C ARG A 46 -11.60 0.04 -2.31
N PHE A 47 -11.74 -0.09 -0.98
CA PHE A 47 -11.38 -1.32 -0.27
C PHE A 47 -12.26 -2.51 -0.68
N GLU A 48 -13.57 -2.28 -0.82
CA GLU A 48 -14.52 -3.31 -1.26
C GLU A 48 -14.23 -3.78 -2.69
N ILE A 49 -13.73 -2.91 -3.57
CA ILE A 49 -13.28 -3.29 -4.91
C ILE A 49 -12.10 -4.28 -4.83
N ILE A 50 -11.12 -4.03 -3.96
CA ILE A 50 -9.98 -4.94 -3.74
C ILE A 50 -10.48 -6.30 -3.27
N LYS A 51 -11.36 -6.32 -2.25
CA LYS A 51 -12.00 -7.55 -1.75
C LYS A 51 -12.72 -8.32 -2.86
N ASN A 52 -13.52 -7.64 -3.67
CA ASN A 52 -14.29 -8.26 -4.74
C ASN A 52 -13.41 -8.79 -5.87
N LYS A 53 -12.26 -8.16 -6.14
CA LYS A 53 -11.26 -8.68 -7.08
C LYS A 53 -10.57 -9.91 -6.50
N MET A 54 -10.15 -9.86 -5.23
CA MET A 54 -9.53 -10.99 -4.52
C MET A 54 -10.45 -12.22 -4.50
N ALA A 55 -11.75 -12.05 -4.23
CA ALA A 55 -12.73 -13.14 -4.18
C ALA A 55 -12.88 -13.91 -5.51
N LYS A 56 -12.41 -13.34 -6.63
CA LYS A 56 -12.41 -13.99 -7.95
C LYS A 56 -11.10 -14.70 -8.27
N LEU A 57 -10.06 -14.49 -7.46
CA LEU A 57 -8.78 -15.16 -7.62
C LEU A 57 -8.88 -16.62 -7.16
N ARG A 58 -7.97 -17.43 -7.70
CA ARG A 58 -7.64 -18.71 -7.10
C ARG A 58 -6.70 -18.48 -5.93
N PHE A 59 -6.87 -19.24 -4.86
CA PHE A 59 -5.92 -19.22 -3.74
C PHE A 59 -4.59 -19.86 -4.15
N CYS A 60 -4.62 -20.91 -4.97
CA CYS A 60 -3.44 -21.59 -5.46
C CYS A 60 -3.62 -22.07 -6.91
N TYR A 61 -2.54 -22.49 -7.57
CA TYR A 61 -2.56 -22.89 -8.98
C TYR A 61 -3.48 -24.09 -9.33
N ASN A 62 -4.07 -24.76 -8.35
CA ASN A 62 -5.00 -25.87 -8.58
C ASN A 62 -6.42 -25.34 -8.91
N GLU A 63 -7.11 -25.98 -9.86
CA GLU A 63 -8.42 -25.54 -10.35
C GLU A 63 -9.53 -25.59 -9.29
N SER A 64 -9.33 -26.33 -8.21
CA SER A 64 -10.27 -26.49 -7.09
C SER A 64 -9.89 -25.67 -5.85
N CYS A 65 -9.05 -24.65 -6.01
CA CYS A 65 -8.46 -23.86 -4.92
C CYS A 65 -8.99 -22.42 -4.91
N PHE A 66 -10.03 -22.15 -4.11
CA PHE A 66 -10.73 -20.86 -4.15
C PHE A 66 -10.93 -20.26 -2.77
N TYR A 67 -11.06 -18.94 -2.74
CA TYR A 67 -11.55 -18.24 -1.56
C TYR A 67 -13.05 -18.45 -1.37
N ARG A 68 -13.46 -18.61 -0.12
CA ARG A 68 -14.85 -18.69 0.33
C ARG A 68 -15.08 -17.75 1.51
N ASN A 69 -16.32 -17.31 1.65
CA ASN A 69 -16.74 -16.44 2.75
C ASN A 69 -15.84 -15.21 2.92
N VAL A 70 -15.46 -14.56 1.81
CA VAL A 70 -14.57 -13.41 1.84
C VAL A 70 -15.27 -12.23 2.52
N THR A 71 -14.73 -11.80 3.65
CA THR A 71 -15.24 -10.69 4.45
C THR A 71 -14.20 -9.59 4.56
N SER A 72 -14.65 -8.37 4.79
CA SER A 72 -13.81 -7.19 4.98
C SER A 72 -14.20 -6.44 6.24
N LYS A 73 -13.22 -5.77 6.84
CA LYS A 73 -13.42 -4.82 7.93
C LYS A 73 -12.54 -3.60 7.68
N VAL A 74 -13.13 -2.41 7.73
CA VAL A 74 -12.40 -1.14 7.67
C VAL A 74 -12.52 -0.44 9.01
N ILE A 75 -11.38 0.01 9.54
CA ILE A 75 -11.28 0.73 10.81
C ILE A 75 -10.80 2.15 10.49
N PRO A 76 -11.57 3.19 10.88
CA PRO A 76 -11.17 4.57 10.65
C PRO A 76 -9.98 5.00 11.52
N PRO A 77 -9.30 6.10 11.17
CA PRO A 77 -8.24 6.70 11.98
C PRO A 77 -8.70 6.97 13.42
N ASN A 78 -7.76 6.86 14.36
CA ASN A 78 -7.95 7.21 15.75
C ASN A 78 -6.65 7.71 16.37
N ASP A 79 -6.65 8.06 17.65
CA ASP A 79 -5.50 8.64 18.36
C ASP A 79 -4.23 7.76 18.33
N LYS A 80 -4.36 6.44 18.11
CA LYS A 80 -3.24 5.49 18.04
C LYS A 80 -2.77 5.21 16.62
N ASN A 81 -3.63 5.38 15.63
CA ASN A 81 -3.30 5.13 14.23
C ASN A 81 -3.93 6.22 13.34
N PRO A 82 -3.10 7.08 12.72
CA PRO A 82 -3.60 8.18 11.89
C PRO A 82 -4.17 7.73 10.54
N HIS A 83 -4.03 6.46 10.18
CA HIS A 83 -4.47 5.92 8.89
C HIS A 83 -5.72 5.06 9.04
N TYR A 84 -6.53 4.99 7.98
CA TYR A 84 -7.50 3.90 7.88
C TYR A 84 -6.74 2.58 7.81
N THR A 85 -7.27 1.56 8.48
CA THR A 85 -6.77 0.19 8.37
C THR A 85 -7.87 -0.71 7.85
N GLY A 86 -7.48 -1.76 7.15
CA GLY A 86 -8.37 -2.70 6.51
C GLY A 86 -7.92 -4.13 6.78
N GLU A 87 -8.87 -5.03 6.86
CA GLU A 87 -8.62 -6.48 6.94
C GLU A 87 -9.55 -7.17 5.94
N ILE A 88 -9.00 -8.10 5.16
CA ILE A 88 -9.77 -9.04 4.34
C ILE A 88 -9.47 -10.45 4.82
N SER A 89 -10.50 -11.15 5.28
CA SER A 89 -10.42 -12.53 5.77
C SER A 89 -11.21 -13.45 4.87
N ALA A 90 -10.71 -14.66 4.65
CA ALA A 90 -11.36 -15.67 3.84
C ALA A 90 -11.08 -17.08 4.37
N ALA A 91 -12.06 -17.98 4.18
CA ALA A 91 -11.80 -19.40 4.19
C ALA A 91 -11.24 -19.82 2.83
N VAL A 92 -10.45 -20.89 2.80
CA VAL A 92 -9.90 -21.47 1.58
C VAL A 92 -10.53 -22.83 1.35
N GLU A 93 -11.22 -22.98 0.22
CA GLU A 93 -11.71 -24.28 -0.22
C GLU A 93 -10.61 -24.98 -1.01
N ARG A 94 -10.14 -26.10 -0.47
CA ARG A 94 -9.25 -27.06 -1.12
C ARG A 94 -9.44 -28.44 -0.51
N PRO A 95 -8.93 -29.52 -1.12
CA PRO A 95 -8.86 -30.82 -0.47
C PRO A 95 -7.88 -30.74 0.72
N SER A 96 -8.41 -30.55 1.94
CA SER A 96 -7.67 -30.45 3.19
C SER A 96 -8.33 -31.25 4.30
N SER A 97 -7.56 -31.56 5.34
CA SER A 97 -8.04 -32.25 6.54
C SER A 97 -8.57 -31.29 7.63
N SER A 98 -8.30 -29.99 7.49
CA SER A 98 -8.75 -28.92 8.37
C SER A 98 -9.18 -27.68 7.58
N PRO A 99 -9.97 -26.77 8.19
CA PRO A 99 -10.29 -25.49 7.58
C PRO A 99 -9.02 -24.67 7.34
N ASP A 100 -8.83 -24.23 6.10
CA ASP A 100 -7.74 -23.36 5.71
C ASP A 100 -8.23 -21.90 5.68
N LEU A 101 -7.37 -20.96 6.08
CA LEU A 101 -7.72 -19.55 6.29
C LEU A 101 -6.70 -18.62 5.64
N ALA A 102 -7.15 -17.42 5.28
CA ALA A 102 -6.29 -16.35 4.79
C ALA A 102 -6.75 -14.99 5.33
N ASP A 103 -5.82 -14.23 5.89
CA ASP A 103 -6.04 -12.91 6.48
C ASP A 103 -5.05 -11.90 5.88
N TYR A 104 -5.56 -10.80 5.34
CA TYR A 104 -4.76 -9.77 4.67
C TYR A 104 -5.00 -8.41 5.31
N HIS A 105 -3.92 -7.74 5.71
CA HIS A 105 -3.97 -6.48 6.43
C HIS A 105 -3.49 -5.32 5.56
N PHE A 106 -4.26 -4.25 5.59
CA PHE A 106 -4.06 -3.07 4.77
C PHE A 106 -3.98 -1.80 5.61
N ALA A 107 -3.27 -0.81 5.08
CA ALA A 107 -3.28 0.57 5.55
C ALA A 107 -3.56 1.51 4.40
N TYR A 108 -4.31 2.58 4.64
CA TYR A 108 -4.58 3.62 3.65
C TYR A 108 -3.57 4.75 3.80
N ILE A 109 -2.60 4.80 2.88
CA ILE A 109 -1.43 5.68 2.94
C ILE A 109 -1.23 6.29 1.54
N ASP A 110 -0.98 7.60 1.49
CA ASP A 110 -0.77 8.35 0.24
C ASP A 110 -1.91 8.14 -0.78
N ASP A 111 -3.15 8.30 -0.30
CA ASP A 111 -4.40 8.13 -1.06
C ASP A 111 -4.61 6.73 -1.65
N ARG A 112 -3.90 5.71 -1.16
CA ARG A 112 -4.01 4.33 -1.68
C ARG A 112 -4.01 3.29 -0.58
N TRP A 113 -4.77 2.23 -0.78
CA TRP A 113 -4.66 1.04 0.05
C TRP A 113 -3.35 0.32 -0.22
N GLN A 114 -2.62 -0.01 0.83
CA GLN A 114 -1.36 -0.74 0.77
C GLN A 114 -1.46 -2.02 1.60
N LEU A 115 -1.12 -3.16 1.00
CA LEU A 115 -1.06 -4.47 1.64
C LEU A 115 0.21 -4.53 2.49
N VAL A 116 0.03 -4.63 3.81
CA VAL A 116 1.11 -4.53 4.80
C VAL A 116 1.57 -5.92 5.24
N LYS A 117 0.60 -6.83 5.43
CA LYS A 117 0.83 -8.17 5.93
C LYS A 117 -0.20 -9.13 5.35
N GLY A 118 0.17 -10.39 5.19
CA GLY A 118 -0.76 -11.47 4.94
C GLY A 118 -0.39 -12.71 5.73
N GLU A 119 -1.38 -13.46 6.14
CA GLU A 119 -1.24 -14.74 6.82
C GLU A 119 -2.11 -15.76 6.13
N GLU A 120 -1.56 -16.92 5.82
CA GLU A 120 -2.32 -18.02 5.24
C GLU A 120 -2.02 -19.28 6.03
N PHE A 121 -3.06 -19.96 6.48
CA PHE A 121 -2.96 -21.15 7.31
C PHE A 121 -3.57 -22.31 6.54
N THR A 122 -2.77 -23.35 6.35
CA THR A 122 -3.19 -24.59 5.70
C THR A 122 -2.85 -25.79 6.56
N ASP A 123 -3.51 -26.91 6.32
CA ASP A 123 -3.20 -28.18 7.00
C ASP A 123 -1.74 -28.66 6.85
N VAL A 124 -0.97 -28.10 5.90
CA VAL A 124 0.42 -28.48 5.61
C VAL A 124 1.46 -27.39 5.85
N ALA A 125 1.03 -26.13 6.00
CA ALA A 125 1.92 -25.00 6.17
C ALA A 125 1.23 -23.72 6.64
N ASP A 126 1.99 -22.93 7.41
CA ASP A 126 1.66 -21.57 7.82
C ASP A 126 2.55 -20.60 7.03
N TYR A 127 1.92 -19.63 6.39
CA TYR A 127 2.56 -18.61 5.57
C TYR A 127 2.40 -17.25 6.24
N VAL A 128 3.49 -16.51 6.35
CA VAL A 128 3.50 -15.13 6.81
C VAL A 128 4.18 -14.27 5.76
N PHE A 129 3.49 -13.22 5.32
CA PHE A 129 3.96 -12.27 4.33
C PHE A 129 4.04 -10.87 4.95
N ILE A 130 5.12 -10.16 4.66
CA ILE A 130 5.30 -8.75 5.04
C ILE A 130 5.87 -8.03 3.83
N GLY A 131 5.03 -7.23 3.16
CA GLY A 131 5.39 -6.57 1.91
C GLY A 131 5.81 -7.59 0.84
N ASP A 132 7.06 -7.49 0.41
CA ASP A 132 7.71 -8.31 -0.62
C ASP A 132 8.41 -9.56 -0.08
N ARG A 133 8.31 -9.83 1.23
CA ARG A 133 8.98 -10.94 1.91
C ARG A 133 7.99 -11.95 2.45
N TYR A 134 8.48 -13.18 2.63
CA TYR A 134 7.71 -14.26 3.22
C TYR A 134 8.53 -15.12 4.18
N GLU A 135 7.83 -15.74 5.12
CA GLU A 135 8.27 -16.87 5.92
C GLU A 135 7.23 -18.00 5.82
N ILE A 136 7.68 -19.23 5.57
CA ILE A 136 6.81 -20.40 5.46
C ILE A 136 7.31 -21.46 6.43
N TYR A 137 6.42 -21.90 7.31
CA TYR A 137 6.63 -23.04 8.17
C TYR A 137 5.78 -24.21 7.64
N SER A 138 6.40 -25.31 7.24
CA SER A 138 5.68 -26.49 6.74
C SER A 138 5.82 -27.66 7.70
N VAL A 139 4.75 -28.43 7.88
CA VAL A 139 4.77 -29.67 8.67
C VAL A 139 5.69 -30.74 8.07
N HIS A 140 6.06 -30.61 6.79
CA HIS A 140 6.93 -31.55 6.08
C HIS A 140 8.41 -31.15 6.11
N ASN A 141 8.78 -30.01 6.70
CA ASN A 141 10.16 -29.53 6.73
C ASN A 141 10.54 -29.02 8.12
N SER A 142 11.74 -29.35 8.59
CA SER A 142 12.23 -28.92 9.91
C SER A 142 12.71 -27.47 9.96
N HIS A 143 12.77 -26.79 8.81
CA HIS A 143 13.28 -25.43 8.69
C HIS A 143 12.25 -24.49 8.09
N THR A 144 12.19 -23.27 8.63
CA THR A 144 11.43 -22.15 8.05
C THR A 144 12.06 -21.72 6.74
N LEU A 145 11.27 -21.74 5.67
CA LEU A 145 11.68 -21.18 4.37
C LEU A 145 11.44 -19.67 4.40
N ARG A 146 12.43 -18.90 3.97
CA ARG A 146 12.32 -17.43 3.87
C ARG A 146 12.76 -16.96 2.50
N GLY A 147 12.16 -15.90 2.01
CA GLY A 147 12.54 -15.34 0.72
C GLY A 147 11.82 -14.05 0.36
N ASN A 148 11.90 -13.71 -0.93
CA ASN A 148 11.27 -12.55 -1.55
C ASN A 148 10.30 -13.02 -2.64
N LEU A 149 9.21 -12.28 -2.81
CA LEU A 149 8.10 -12.61 -3.70
C LEU A 149 8.46 -12.56 -5.18
N ASP A 150 9.34 -11.67 -5.62
CA ASP A 150 9.73 -11.56 -7.03
C ASP A 150 10.42 -12.85 -7.48
N LYS A 151 11.37 -13.32 -6.67
CA LYS A 151 12.04 -14.60 -6.91
C LYS A 151 11.07 -15.77 -6.85
N ALA A 152 10.17 -15.78 -5.86
CA ALA A 152 9.18 -16.84 -5.73
C ALA A 152 8.21 -16.93 -6.92
N LYS A 153 7.87 -15.77 -7.50
CA LYS A 153 7.04 -15.66 -8.70
C LYS A 153 7.76 -16.19 -9.93
N GLU A 154 9.06 -15.89 -10.08
CA GLU A 154 9.89 -16.43 -11.16
C GLU A 154 10.04 -17.95 -11.05
N ASP A 155 10.31 -18.45 -9.85
CA ASP A 155 10.56 -19.87 -9.58
C ASP A 155 9.25 -20.70 -9.54
N GLY A 156 8.09 -20.06 -9.45
CA GLY A 156 6.78 -20.72 -9.27
C GLY A 156 6.67 -21.52 -7.97
N GLY A 157 7.51 -21.21 -6.98
CA GLY A 157 7.78 -22.07 -5.84
C GLY A 157 6.77 -21.99 -4.70
N ILE A 158 5.88 -21.00 -4.70
CA ILE A 158 4.94 -20.74 -3.60
C ILE A 158 3.50 -20.86 -4.09
N LYS A 159 2.73 -21.70 -3.41
CA LYS A 159 1.29 -21.89 -3.63
C LYS A 159 0.53 -21.03 -2.62
N SER A 160 0.36 -19.76 -2.96
CA SER A 160 -0.22 -18.76 -2.06
C SER A 160 -1.16 -17.83 -2.81
N GLY A 161 -2.20 -17.38 -2.12
CA GLY A 161 -3.15 -16.40 -2.59
C GLY A 161 -2.66 -14.96 -2.44
N TYR A 162 -1.66 -14.72 -1.58
CA TYR A 162 -0.96 -13.46 -1.42
C TYR A 162 -0.27 -13.02 -2.71
N LEU A 163 0.35 -13.94 -3.45
CA LEU A 163 1.06 -13.66 -4.70
C LEU A 163 0.16 -12.96 -5.75
N PRO A 164 -0.97 -13.55 -6.18
CA PRO A 164 -1.85 -12.89 -7.13
C PRO A 164 -2.53 -11.64 -6.54
N LEU A 165 -2.81 -11.59 -5.23
CA LEU A 165 -3.28 -10.36 -4.60
C LEU A 165 -2.25 -9.23 -4.74
N TYR A 166 -0.97 -9.51 -4.47
CA TYR A 166 0.12 -8.54 -4.46
C TYR A 166 0.47 -8.00 -5.86
N TYR A 167 0.42 -8.83 -6.91
CA TYR A 167 0.81 -8.44 -8.27
C TYR A 167 -0.35 -8.22 -9.26
N GLU A 168 -1.45 -8.98 -9.14
CA GLU A 168 -2.54 -8.95 -10.13
C GLU A 168 -3.65 -8.00 -9.70
N VAL A 169 -4.06 -8.04 -8.44
CA VAL A 169 -5.08 -7.13 -7.89
C VAL A 169 -4.46 -5.78 -7.54
N LEU A 170 -3.27 -5.82 -6.93
CA LEU A 170 -2.47 -4.68 -6.53
C LEU A 170 -1.26 -4.53 -7.44
N ASP A 171 -0.67 -3.34 -7.48
CA ASP A 171 0.63 -3.05 -8.09
C ASP A 171 1.70 -3.12 -7.00
N HIS A 172 2.30 -4.30 -6.84
CA HIS A 172 3.32 -4.57 -5.82
C HIS A 172 2.84 -4.22 -4.40
N GLY A 173 1.63 -4.68 -4.07
CA GLY A 173 0.99 -4.42 -2.78
C GLY A 173 0.29 -3.06 -2.67
N ILE A 174 0.36 -2.21 -3.69
CA ILE A 174 -0.30 -0.90 -3.70
C ILE A 174 -1.55 -0.94 -4.57
N GLU A 175 -2.64 -0.31 -4.14
CA GLU A 175 -3.86 -0.21 -4.93
C GLU A 175 -3.61 0.37 -6.33
N LYS A 176 -4.13 -0.33 -7.35
CA LYS A 176 -4.15 0.14 -8.74
C LYS A 176 -5.19 1.24 -8.89
N THR A 177 -4.78 2.41 -9.41
CA THR A 177 -5.67 3.48 -9.90
C THR A 177 -6.44 3.06 -11.15
#